data_AF-A0A199UI89-F1
#
_entry.id   AF-A0A199UI89-F1
#
_cell.length_a   1.000
_cell.length_b   1.000
_cell.length_c   1.000
_cell.angle_alpha   90.00
_cell.angle_beta   90.00
_cell.angle_gamma   90.00
#
_symmetry.space_group_name_H-M   'P 1'
#
loop_
_entity.id
_entity.type
_entity.pdbx_description
1 polymer ?
#
loop_
_entity_poly.entity_id
_entity_poly.type
_entity_poly.pdbx_seq_one_letter_code
_entity_poly.pdbx_strand_id
1 'polypeptide(L)'
;MHLAPTNSIREVLELLQRHAYLVRGLWVCKSSLLYNGAEVDARDYILYLFTKNQSVQPVQLKQLRVKRESIASIMTPLAIQRLDFKDWKFKEPVDSSFSKRYPEIVKEQENAWSIRVKNISDSLELHKVPTHFTLKTKSSPNPNVSKSLTSSKVEPISSRDGIARPGGNTMSAETKKFLHEALEKLFSDRQVRSLNSIVRDLREFAKRRSALPKDKSRNLINAATSGASAPSAELHSVVTEVAVQMHGVYVMKSSEKKSLRNVFLVLFRDKGPELRKEDILQQASRVLSRKVTEKEYSQVVDEICDETENGFLVLKSVFFEILIAQEIST
;
A
#
# COMPACT_ATOMS: atom_id res chain seq x y z
N MET A 1 -1.90 5.18 26.62
CA MET A 1 -3.08 4.35 26.29
C MET A 1 -2.60 2.90 26.21
N HIS A 2 -3.08 1.97 27.03
CA HIS A 2 -2.69 0.55 26.89
C HIS A 2 -3.39 -0.06 25.67
N LEU A 3 -2.62 -0.46 24.67
CA LEU A 3 -3.18 -1.07 23.44
C LEU A 3 -3.85 -2.44 23.69
N ALA A 4 -3.55 -3.12 24.80
CA ALA A 4 -4.19 -4.39 25.20
C ALA A 4 -4.15 -4.59 26.74
N PRO A 5 -5.03 -3.91 27.50
CA PRO A 5 -4.96 -3.89 28.97
C PRO A 5 -5.24 -5.25 29.63
N THR A 6 -5.85 -6.18 28.90
CA THR A 6 -6.21 -7.52 29.37
C THR A 6 -5.20 -8.60 29.01
N ASN A 7 -4.19 -8.29 28.19
CA ASN A 7 -3.20 -9.26 27.72
C ASN A 7 -1.86 -9.09 28.44
N SER A 8 -1.15 -10.19 28.63
CA SER A 8 0.20 -10.10 29.16
C SER A 8 1.12 -9.43 28.13
N ILE A 9 2.06 -8.62 28.60
CA ILE A 9 3.07 -7.98 27.73
C ILE A 9 3.80 -9.00 26.86
N ARG A 10 4.02 -10.22 27.38
CA ARG A 10 4.66 -11.32 26.66
C ARG A 10 3.83 -11.77 25.46
N GLU A 11 2.53 -12.00 25.64
CA GLU A 11 1.61 -12.36 24.55
C GLU A 11 1.57 -11.29 23.46
N VAL A 12 1.53 -10.01 23.86
CA VAL A 12 1.54 -8.90 22.92
C VAL A 12 2.84 -8.88 22.12
N LEU A 13 3.99 -9.06 22.77
CA LEU A 13 5.29 -9.11 22.09
C LEU A 13 5.44 -10.33 21.18
N GLU A 14 4.91 -11.49 21.55
CA GLU A 14 4.86 -12.66 20.67
C GLU A 14 3.99 -12.40 19.43
N LEU A 15 2.83 -11.76 19.62
CA LEU A 15 1.94 -11.42 18.52
C LEU A 15 2.58 -10.40 17.59
N LEU A 16 3.27 -9.40 18.14
CA LEU A 16 4.01 -8.39 17.37
C LEU A 16 5.12 -9.05 16.56
N GLN A 17 5.92 -9.94 17.13
CA GLN A 17 6.97 -10.64 16.37
C GLN A 17 6.41 -11.49 15.21
N ARG A 18 5.17 -11.98 15.34
CA ARG A 18 4.49 -12.69 14.24
C ARG A 18 4.05 -11.75 13.11
N HIS A 19 3.71 -10.48 13.39
CA HIS A 19 3.07 -9.57 12.42
C HIS A 19 3.84 -8.28 12.09
N ALA A 20 4.91 -8.00 12.81
CA ALA A 20 5.75 -6.81 12.67
C ALA A 20 7.24 -7.17 12.74
N TYR A 21 8.07 -6.24 12.30
CA TYR A 21 9.52 -6.24 12.46
C TYR A 21 9.93 -5.14 13.42
N LEU A 22 11.01 -5.38 14.15
CA LEU A 22 11.62 -4.33 14.95
C LEU A 22 12.59 -3.51 14.08
N VAL A 23 12.38 -2.19 14.06
CA VAL A 23 13.24 -1.21 13.38
C VAL A 23 13.54 -0.10 14.37
N ARG A 24 14.79 0.04 14.79
CA ARG A 24 15.24 1.10 15.72
C ARG A 24 14.46 1.16 17.05
N GLY A 25 14.07 -0.02 17.56
CA GLY A 25 13.28 -0.15 18.79
C GLY A 25 11.76 -0.01 18.58
N LEU A 26 11.30 0.25 17.36
CA LEU A 26 9.90 0.46 17.02
C LEU A 26 9.35 -0.71 16.21
N TRP A 27 8.08 -1.03 16.39
CA TRP A 27 7.42 -2.11 15.66
C TRP A 27 6.84 -1.60 14.36
N VAL A 28 7.24 -2.19 13.25
CA VAL A 28 6.78 -1.84 11.90
C VAL A 28 6.09 -3.05 11.27
N CYS A 29 4.87 -2.89 10.75
CA CYS A 29 4.13 -4.03 10.16
C CYS A 29 4.96 -4.75 9.08
N LYS A 30 4.88 -6.08 9.02
CA LYS A 30 5.57 -6.88 7.99
C LYS A 30 5.11 -6.49 6.59
N SER A 31 6.03 -6.44 5.63
CA SER A 31 5.73 -5.99 4.27
C SER A 31 4.74 -6.88 3.53
N SER A 32 4.70 -8.17 3.84
CA SER A 32 3.71 -9.12 3.29
C SER A 32 2.26 -8.82 3.69
N LEU A 33 2.03 -8.01 4.73
CA LEU A 33 0.70 -7.58 5.15
C LEU A 33 0.18 -6.37 4.34
N LEU A 34 1.09 -5.62 3.72
CA LEU A 34 0.79 -4.34 3.07
C LEU A 34 1.04 -4.35 1.56
N TYR A 35 2.02 -5.13 1.09
CA TYR A 35 2.48 -5.16 -0.30
C TYR A 35 2.49 -6.60 -0.84
N ASN A 36 2.63 -6.73 -2.16
CA ASN A 36 2.77 -8.02 -2.85
C ASN A 36 3.90 -7.93 -3.87
N GLY A 37 4.42 -9.08 -4.31
CA GLY A 37 5.44 -9.12 -5.37
C GLY A 37 6.71 -8.36 -5.00
N ALA A 38 7.30 -7.67 -5.97
CA ALA A 38 8.59 -6.99 -5.82
C ALA A 38 8.56 -5.83 -4.80
N GLU A 39 7.40 -5.24 -4.53
CA GLU A 39 7.27 -4.21 -3.49
C GLU A 39 7.49 -4.76 -2.07
N VAL A 40 7.27 -6.05 -1.82
CA VAL A 40 7.55 -6.68 -0.51
C VAL A 40 9.04 -6.66 -0.22
N ASP A 41 9.84 -7.15 -1.17
CA ASP A 41 11.31 -7.19 -1.04
C ASP A 41 11.89 -5.77 -1.00
N ALA A 42 11.34 -4.85 -1.80
CA ALA A 42 11.75 -3.46 -1.79
C ALA A 42 11.52 -2.81 -0.43
N ARG A 43 10.35 -3.01 0.18
CA ARG A 43 10.05 -2.47 1.51
C ARG A 43 10.89 -3.13 2.59
N ASP A 44 11.05 -4.45 2.57
CA ASP A 44 11.89 -5.15 3.54
C ASP A 44 13.35 -4.66 3.48
N TYR A 45 13.88 -4.41 2.28
CA TYR A 45 15.21 -3.82 2.12
C TYR A 45 15.27 -2.38 2.65
N ILE A 46 14.27 -1.54 2.38
CA ILE A 46 14.19 -0.17 2.91
C ILE A 46 14.15 -0.18 4.45
N LEU A 47 13.33 -1.04 5.05
CA LEU A 47 13.26 -1.20 6.50
C LEU A 47 14.58 -1.66 7.09
N TYR A 48 15.26 -2.61 6.43
CA TYR A 48 16.62 -3.02 6.79
C TYR A 48 17.59 -1.83 6.78
N LEU A 49 17.58 -0.98 5.75
CA LEU A 49 18.44 0.20 5.73
C LEU A 49 18.18 1.12 6.93
N PHE A 50 16.92 1.28 7.33
CA PHE A 50 16.57 2.04 8.53
C PHE A 50 17.02 1.38 9.84
N THR A 51 17.20 0.05 9.88
CA THR A 51 17.85 -0.58 11.06
C THR A 51 19.30 -0.15 11.23
N LYS A 52 19.98 0.21 10.14
CA LYS A 52 21.40 0.57 10.14
C LYS A 52 21.62 2.06 10.32
N ASN A 53 20.78 2.88 9.68
CA ASN A 53 20.93 4.33 9.69
C ASN A 53 19.57 5.00 9.82
N GLN A 54 19.53 6.15 10.50
CA GLN A 54 18.30 6.95 10.57
C GLN A 54 17.89 7.52 9.21
N SER A 55 18.85 7.69 8.31
CA SER A 55 18.63 8.28 6.99
C SER A 55 19.08 7.34 5.90
N VAL A 56 18.33 7.34 4.79
CA VAL A 56 18.58 6.53 3.60
C VAL A 56 18.81 7.44 2.40
N GLN A 57 19.93 7.22 1.74
CA GLN A 57 20.36 7.97 0.56
C GLN A 57 19.83 7.31 -0.72
N PRO A 58 19.50 8.10 -1.77
CA PRO A 58 19.00 7.57 -3.05
C PRO A 58 19.91 6.53 -3.70
N VAL A 59 21.24 6.62 -3.48
CA VAL A 59 22.22 5.65 -4.00
C VAL A 59 21.96 4.24 -3.48
N GLN A 60 21.52 4.09 -2.22
CA GLN A 60 21.23 2.81 -1.60
C GLN A 60 19.96 2.17 -2.19
N LEU A 61 19.08 2.98 -2.78
CA LEU A 61 17.81 2.52 -3.36
C LEU A 61 17.94 2.08 -4.83
N LYS A 62 19.08 2.35 -5.49
CA LYS A 62 19.28 2.06 -6.92
C LYS A 62 19.18 0.58 -7.27
N GLN A 63 19.47 -0.30 -6.32
CA GLN A 63 19.39 -1.76 -6.52
C GLN A 63 17.95 -2.31 -6.48
N LEU A 64 16.98 -1.49 -6.04
CA LEU A 64 15.59 -1.89 -5.98
C LEU A 64 14.98 -1.92 -7.37
N ARG A 65 14.40 -3.06 -7.74
CA ARG A 65 13.76 -3.29 -9.04
C ARG A 65 12.28 -2.89 -9.05
N VAL A 66 11.95 -1.77 -8.41
CA VAL A 66 10.60 -1.21 -8.36
C VAL A 66 10.60 0.20 -8.93
N LYS A 67 9.43 0.66 -9.39
CA LYS A 67 9.30 2.01 -9.95
C LYS A 67 9.54 3.06 -8.88
N ARG A 68 9.99 4.25 -9.29
CA ARG A 68 10.27 5.36 -8.36
C ARG A 68 9.03 5.77 -7.57
N GLU A 69 7.86 5.70 -8.18
CA GLU A 69 6.57 5.97 -7.55
C GLU A 69 6.27 4.95 -6.44
N SER A 70 6.60 3.67 -6.65
CA SER A 70 6.46 2.62 -5.63
C SER A 70 7.41 2.88 -4.46
N ILE A 71 8.66 3.30 -4.71
CA ILE A 71 9.61 3.66 -3.65
C ILE A 71 9.08 4.84 -2.83
N ALA A 72 8.58 5.89 -3.50
CA ALA A 72 8.00 7.05 -2.82
C ALA A 72 6.78 6.66 -1.98
N SER A 73 5.90 5.80 -2.51
CA SER A 73 4.74 5.27 -1.80
C SER A 73 5.13 4.45 -0.56
N ILE A 74 6.20 3.64 -0.64
CA ILE A 74 6.74 2.90 0.50
C ILE A 74 7.39 3.82 1.54
N MET A 75 8.12 4.85 1.09
CA MET A 75 8.87 5.75 1.97
C MET A 75 8.00 6.74 2.74
N THR A 76 6.97 7.30 2.08
CA THR A 76 6.09 8.34 2.63
C THR A 76 5.54 8.01 4.04
N PRO A 77 5.03 6.79 4.32
CA PRO A 77 4.53 6.47 5.65
C PRO A 77 5.64 6.21 6.70
N LEU A 78 6.88 5.94 6.27
CA LEU A 78 8.01 5.57 7.14
C LEU A 78 8.95 6.73 7.45
N ALA A 79 9.09 7.68 6.53
CA ALA A 79 10.17 8.65 6.52
C ALA A 79 9.76 9.99 5.92
N ILE A 80 10.48 11.03 6.32
CA ILE A 80 10.36 12.39 5.81
C ILE A 80 11.48 12.61 4.79
N GLN A 81 11.12 13.05 3.59
CA GLN A 81 12.08 13.46 2.58
C GLN A 81 12.69 14.81 2.96
N ARG A 82 14.02 14.88 3.06
CA ARG A 82 14.73 16.13 3.33
C ARG A 82 15.42 16.61 2.06
N LEU A 83 14.86 17.65 1.44
CA LEU A 83 15.33 18.15 0.15
C LEU A 83 16.77 18.66 0.20
N ASP A 84 17.14 19.38 1.26
CA ASP A 84 18.49 19.95 1.44
C ASP A 84 19.57 18.88 1.57
N PHE A 85 19.23 17.75 2.19
CA PHE A 85 20.12 16.62 2.41
C PHE A 85 19.99 15.53 1.33
N LYS A 86 19.00 15.68 0.44
CA LYS A 86 18.64 14.72 -0.62
C LYS A 86 18.46 13.29 -0.11
N ASP A 87 17.89 13.14 1.08
CA ASP A 87 17.72 11.86 1.75
C ASP A 87 16.32 11.65 2.33
N TRP A 88 16.06 10.44 2.80
CA TRP A 88 14.86 10.08 3.55
C TRP A 88 15.24 9.79 4.99
N LYS A 89 14.72 10.58 5.93
CA LYS A 89 14.96 10.40 7.36
C LYS A 89 13.79 9.67 7.98
N PHE A 90 14.05 8.57 8.69
CA PHE A 90 13.03 7.86 9.44
C PHE A 90 12.28 8.83 10.36
N LYS A 91 10.94 8.81 10.28
CA LYS A 91 10.11 9.86 10.90
C LYS A 91 10.15 9.80 12.42
N GLU A 92 10.23 8.59 12.98
CA GLU A 92 10.21 8.37 14.42
C GLU A 92 11.63 8.35 15.03
N PRO A 93 11.79 8.82 16.28
CA PRO A 93 13.03 8.67 17.02
C PRO A 93 13.30 7.20 17.40
N VAL A 94 14.55 6.88 17.76
CA VAL A 94 14.87 5.55 18.31
C VAL A 94 14.16 5.35 19.64
N ASP A 95 13.53 4.18 19.81
CA ASP A 95 13.06 3.73 21.11
C ASP A 95 14.17 2.97 21.85
N SER A 96 15.06 3.75 22.47
CA SER A 96 16.15 3.20 23.29
C SER A 96 15.65 2.49 24.56
N SER A 97 14.42 2.77 24.98
CA SER A 97 13.83 2.18 26.19
C SER A 97 13.44 0.73 25.93
N PHE A 98 12.82 0.46 24.78
CA PHE A 98 12.51 -0.89 24.32
C PHE A 98 13.79 -1.71 24.15
N SER A 99 14.81 -1.15 23.51
CA SER A 99 16.08 -1.86 23.28
C SER A 99 16.79 -2.26 24.57
N LYS A 100 16.67 -1.46 25.63
CA LYS A 100 17.22 -1.80 26.96
C LYS A 100 16.37 -2.82 27.71
N ARG A 101 15.05 -2.76 27.54
CA ARG A 101 14.08 -3.60 28.27
C ARG A 101 13.97 -5.02 27.68
N TYR A 102 14.15 -5.18 26.37
CA TYR A 102 14.02 -6.46 25.66
C TYR A 102 15.22 -6.75 24.72
N PRO A 103 16.46 -6.80 25.25
CA PRO A 103 17.66 -7.00 24.44
C PRO A 103 17.67 -8.34 23.68
N GLU A 104 17.02 -9.37 24.22
CA GLU A 104 16.87 -10.68 23.60
C GLU A 104 16.05 -10.61 22.31
N ILE A 105 14.93 -9.87 22.33
CA ILE A 105 14.09 -9.66 21.13
C ILE A 105 14.85 -8.85 20.09
N VAL A 106 15.60 -7.82 20.52
CA VAL A 106 16.43 -7.02 19.60
C VAL A 106 17.43 -7.92 18.88
N LYS A 107 18.16 -8.76 19.62
CA LYS A 107 19.16 -9.67 19.05
C LYS A 107 18.54 -10.68 18.08
N GLU A 108 17.36 -11.22 18.41
CA GLU A 108 16.63 -12.12 17.52
C GLU A 108 16.23 -11.42 16.20
N GLN A 109 15.71 -10.20 16.30
CA GLN A 109 15.32 -9.41 15.13
C GLN A 109 16.54 -9.01 14.28
N GLU A 110 17.68 -8.69 14.88
CA GLU A 110 18.93 -8.43 14.16
C GLU A 110 19.42 -9.65 13.35
N ASN A 111 19.32 -10.84 13.94
CA ASN A 111 19.64 -12.09 13.26
C ASN A 111 18.66 -12.35 12.11
N ALA A 112 17.36 -12.16 12.35
CA ALA A 112 16.32 -12.31 11.33
C ALA A 112 16.52 -11.35 10.15
N TRP A 113 16.90 -10.10 10.42
CA TRP A 113 17.24 -9.12 9.39
C TRP A 113 18.45 -9.53 8.55
N SER A 114 19.48 -10.10 9.18
CA SER A 114 20.69 -10.56 8.49
C SER A 114 20.39 -11.70 7.50
N ILE A 115 19.53 -12.63 7.89
CA ILE A 115 19.06 -13.71 7.00
C ILE A 115 18.20 -13.14 5.86
N ARG A 116 17.26 -12.25 6.20
CA ARG A 116 16.32 -11.66 5.23
C ARG A 116 17.02 -10.85 4.15
N VAL A 117 17.94 -9.95 4.53
CA VAL A 117 18.65 -9.11 3.56
C VAL A 117 19.56 -9.93 2.64
N LYS A 118 20.12 -11.04 3.14
CA LYS A 118 20.88 -11.98 2.31
C LYS A 118 19.98 -12.59 1.23
N ASN A 119 18.82 -13.12 1.62
CA ASN A 119 17.85 -13.68 0.66
C ASN A 119 17.38 -12.65 -0.38
N ILE A 120 17.12 -11.41 0.05
CA ILE A 120 16.75 -10.31 -0.86
C ILE A 120 17.90 -10.01 -1.82
N SER A 121 19.13 -9.92 -1.31
CA SER A 121 20.31 -9.64 -2.14
C SER A 121 20.50 -10.74 -3.18
N ASP A 122 20.45 -12.01 -2.77
CA ASP A 122 20.58 -13.17 -3.67
C ASP A 122 19.50 -13.15 -4.78
N SER A 123 18.25 -12.83 -4.42
CA SER A 123 17.15 -12.65 -5.38
C SER A 123 17.43 -11.48 -6.36
N LEU A 124 17.91 -10.35 -5.84
CA LEU A 124 18.29 -9.19 -6.66
C LEU A 124 19.49 -9.48 -7.57
N GLU A 125 20.39 -10.40 -7.20
CA GLU A 125 21.54 -10.84 -8.00
C GLU A 125 21.17 -11.87 -9.06
N LEU A 126 20.30 -12.84 -8.75
CA LEU A 126 19.83 -13.87 -9.68
C LEU A 126 19.13 -13.29 -10.90
N HIS A 127 18.50 -12.14 -10.76
CA HIS A 127 17.90 -11.42 -11.89
C HIS A 127 18.91 -10.52 -12.66
N LYS A 128 20.22 -10.58 -12.38
CA LYS A 128 21.30 -9.90 -13.15
C LYS A 128 21.82 -10.77 -14.31
N VAL A 129 20.95 -11.50 -15.03
CA VAL A 129 21.42 -12.18 -16.25
C VAL A 129 21.78 -11.13 -17.32
N PRO A 130 22.99 -11.16 -17.90
CA PRO A 130 23.46 -10.13 -18.84
C PRO A 130 22.71 -10.20 -20.18
N THR A 131 22.21 -9.05 -20.61
CA THR A 131 21.82 -8.83 -22.00
C THR A 131 23.08 -8.79 -22.87
N HIS A 132 23.21 -9.82 -23.72
CA HIS A 132 23.97 -9.88 -24.97
C HIS A 132 25.51 -9.97 -24.90
N PHE A 133 26.08 -11.11 -25.32
CA PHE A 133 27.17 -11.15 -26.31
C PHE A 133 27.23 -12.54 -26.97
N THR A 134 26.83 -12.57 -28.25
CA THR A 134 27.23 -13.57 -29.23
C THR A 134 28.74 -13.50 -29.41
N LEU A 135 29.47 -14.51 -28.92
CA LEU A 135 30.86 -14.73 -29.29
C LEU A 135 30.93 -15.84 -30.33
N LYS A 136 31.25 -15.41 -31.55
CA LYS A 136 31.65 -16.24 -32.68
C LYS A 136 32.92 -17.01 -32.31
N THR A 137 32.90 -18.33 -32.48
CA THR A 137 34.12 -19.12 -32.72
C THR A 137 34.05 -19.70 -34.11
N LYS A 138 34.99 -19.27 -34.94
CA LYS A 138 35.22 -19.73 -36.32
C LYS A 138 35.81 -21.15 -36.28
N SER A 139 35.19 -22.08 -36.99
CA SER A 139 35.92 -23.12 -37.76
C SER A 139 34.97 -23.74 -38.79
N SER A 140 35.21 -23.44 -40.07
CA SER A 140 34.77 -24.26 -41.21
C SER A 140 35.78 -25.42 -41.41
N PRO A 141 35.46 -26.53 -42.11
CA PRO A 141 35.09 -26.52 -43.54
C PRO A 141 33.88 -27.39 -43.92
N ASN A 142 33.21 -26.96 -44.99
CA ASN A 142 32.24 -27.70 -45.81
C ASN A 142 32.89 -28.91 -46.51
N PRO A 143 32.10 -29.91 -46.98
CA PRO A 143 31.66 -29.85 -48.38
C PRO A 143 30.20 -30.30 -48.63
N ASN A 144 29.58 -29.56 -49.58
CA ASN A 144 28.62 -29.96 -50.63
C ASN A 144 27.68 -31.15 -50.42
N VAL A 145 26.38 -30.95 -50.72
CA VAL A 145 25.71 -31.56 -51.90
C VAL A 145 24.35 -30.89 -52.13
N SER A 146 24.05 -30.73 -53.40
CA SER A 146 23.00 -29.96 -54.08
C SER A 146 21.65 -30.70 -54.18
N LYS A 147 20.65 -29.98 -54.75
CA LYS A 147 19.36 -30.41 -55.38
C LYS A 147 18.14 -30.29 -54.44
N SER A 148 16.95 -29.87 -54.85
CA SER A 148 16.40 -29.43 -56.15
C SER A 148 15.12 -28.63 -55.88
N LEU A 149 14.78 -27.76 -56.83
CA LEU A 149 13.50 -27.08 -57.00
C LEU A 149 12.33 -28.08 -57.09
N THR A 150 11.13 -27.67 -56.64
CA THR A 150 9.93 -27.54 -57.50
C THR A 150 8.90 -26.59 -56.87
N SER A 151 8.25 -25.85 -57.76
CA SER A 151 7.29 -24.77 -57.54
C SER A 151 5.88 -25.24 -57.91
N SER A 152 4.84 -24.70 -57.24
CA SER A 152 3.53 -24.27 -57.80
C SER A 152 2.68 -23.70 -56.63
N LYS A 153 2.48 -22.37 -56.50
CA LYS A 153 1.38 -21.51 -57.02
C LYS A 153 -0.02 -22.08 -56.64
N VAL A 154 -0.97 -21.39 -55.96
CA VAL A 154 -1.55 -20.04 -56.18
C VAL A 154 -2.26 -19.50 -54.89
N GLU A 155 -2.18 -18.18 -54.72
CA GLU A 155 -2.76 -17.12 -53.85
C GLU A 155 -4.29 -17.10 -53.51
N PRO A 156 -4.89 -16.06 -52.84
CA PRO A 156 -4.39 -15.07 -51.84
C PRO A 156 -5.36 -14.83 -50.65
N ILE A 157 -4.89 -14.35 -49.48
CA ILE A 157 -5.73 -13.45 -48.64
C ILE A 157 -4.86 -12.31 -48.09
N SER A 158 -5.37 -11.11 -48.32
CA SER A 158 -4.83 -9.78 -48.08
C SER A 158 -4.22 -9.54 -46.70
N SER A 159 -3.08 -8.85 -46.75
CA SER A 159 -2.43 -8.09 -45.70
C SER A 159 -3.37 -7.10 -45.00
N ARG A 160 -3.26 -6.98 -43.68
CA ARG A 160 -3.12 -5.65 -43.06
C ARG A 160 -2.39 -5.72 -41.73
N ASP A 161 -1.18 -5.20 -41.77
CA ASP A 161 -0.45 -4.68 -40.63
C ASP A 161 -1.34 -3.79 -39.75
N GLY A 162 -1.31 -4.06 -38.46
CA GLY A 162 -1.99 -3.29 -37.43
C GLY A 162 -1.21 -3.43 -36.14
N ILE A 163 -0.29 -2.50 -35.94
CA ILE A 163 0.52 -2.24 -34.74
C ILE A 163 -0.26 -2.58 -33.45
N ALA A 164 0.20 -3.61 -32.74
CA ALA A 164 -0.29 -3.95 -31.42
C ALA A 164 0.05 -2.82 -30.44
N ARG A 165 -0.94 -1.95 -30.19
CA ARG A 165 -0.93 -1.07 -29.02
C ARG A 165 -0.98 -1.95 -27.76
N PRO A 166 -0.25 -1.62 -26.67
CA PRO A 166 -0.45 -2.26 -25.38
C PRO A 166 -1.75 -1.71 -24.78
N GLY A 167 -2.89 -2.19 -25.27
CA GLY A 167 -4.18 -2.00 -24.63
C GLY A 167 -4.22 -2.89 -23.40
N GLY A 168 -3.83 -2.34 -22.24
CA GLY A 168 -4.16 -2.98 -20.98
C GLY A 168 -5.69 -3.14 -20.91
N ASN A 169 -6.17 -4.37 -20.75
CA ASN A 169 -7.58 -4.69 -20.62
C ASN A 169 -8.17 -3.87 -19.46
N THR A 170 -8.74 -2.72 -19.78
CA THR A 170 -9.48 -1.90 -18.82
C THR A 170 -10.74 -2.68 -18.42
N MET A 171 -11.04 -2.71 -17.12
CA MET A 171 -12.20 -3.40 -16.54
C MET A 171 -13.46 -3.06 -17.32
N SER A 172 -14.22 -4.09 -17.68
CA SER A 172 -15.51 -3.93 -18.33
C SER A 172 -16.45 -3.11 -17.44
N ALA A 173 -17.38 -2.36 -18.05
CA ALA A 173 -18.36 -1.55 -17.33
C ALA A 173 -19.18 -2.38 -16.33
N GLU A 174 -19.47 -3.64 -16.69
CA GLU A 174 -20.14 -4.58 -15.80
C GLU A 174 -19.28 -4.93 -14.57
N THR A 175 -17.98 -5.22 -14.77
CA THR A 175 -17.04 -5.47 -13.67
C THR A 175 -16.94 -4.25 -12.74
N LYS A 176 -16.88 -3.04 -13.30
CA LYS A 176 -16.86 -1.80 -12.51
C LYS A 176 -18.10 -1.63 -11.65
N LYS A 177 -19.29 -1.89 -12.20
CA LYS A 177 -20.56 -1.80 -11.45
C LYS A 177 -20.56 -2.71 -10.22
N PHE A 178 -20.16 -3.96 -10.38
CA PHE A 178 -20.06 -4.88 -9.24
C PHE A 178 -18.93 -4.50 -8.29
N LEU A 179 -17.81 -3.98 -8.81
CA LEU A 179 -16.72 -3.49 -7.97
C LEU A 179 -17.16 -2.28 -7.12
N HIS A 180 -17.99 -1.37 -7.65
CA HIS A 180 -18.57 -0.28 -6.87
C HIS A 180 -19.39 -0.81 -5.70
N GLU A 181 -20.27 -1.78 -5.94
CA GLU A 181 -21.06 -2.39 -4.87
C GLU A 181 -20.18 -3.08 -3.81
N ALA A 182 -19.07 -3.72 -4.23
CA ALA A 182 -18.10 -4.29 -3.29
C ALA A 182 -17.41 -3.20 -2.45
N LEU A 183 -16.99 -2.10 -3.09
CA LEU A 183 -16.35 -0.98 -2.42
C LEU A 183 -17.31 -0.31 -1.43
N GLU A 184 -18.56 -0.07 -1.80
CA GLU A 184 -19.58 0.47 -0.89
C GLU A 184 -19.72 -0.38 0.37
N LYS A 185 -19.80 -1.71 0.21
CA LYS A 185 -19.84 -2.65 1.35
C LYS A 185 -18.59 -2.62 2.21
N LEU A 186 -17.40 -2.43 1.61
CA LEU A 186 -16.17 -2.26 2.38
C LEU A 186 -16.19 -0.95 3.17
N PHE A 187 -16.58 0.16 2.54
CA PHE A 187 -16.62 1.46 3.20
C PHE A 187 -17.71 1.58 4.28
N SER A 188 -18.74 0.73 4.26
CA SER A 188 -19.74 0.64 5.35
C SER A 188 -19.13 0.24 6.70
N ASP A 189 -18.11 -0.61 6.73
CA ASP A 189 -17.46 -1.08 7.96
C ASP A 189 -16.40 -0.10 8.47
N ARG A 190 -15.56 0.40 7.56
CA ARG A 190 -14.57 1.43 7.84
C ARG A 190 -14.58 2.45 6.73
N GLN A 191 -14.87 3.69 7.09
CA GLN A 191 -15.07 4.75 6.12
C GLN A 191 -13.77 5.40 5.63
N VAL A 192 -12.65 5.18 6.34
CA VAL A 192 -11.30 5.61 5.95
C VAL A 192 -10.44 4.38 5.65
N ARG A 193 -9.86 4.32 4.45
CA ARG A 193 -9.15 3.14 3.92
C ARG A 193 -7.91 3.57 3.13
N SER A 194 -6.75 2.94 3.33
CA SER A 194 -5.60 3.09 2.41
C SER A 194 -5.80 2.23 1.17
N LEU A 195 -5.14 2.54 0.04
CA LEU A 195 -5.26 1.73 -1.19
C LEU A 195 -4.90 0.26 -0.93
N ASN A 196 -3.86 0.02 -0.12
CA ASN A 196 -3.42 -1.32 0.25
C ASN A 196 -4.47 -2.06 1.07
N SER A 197 -5.12 -1.37 2.04
CA SER A 197 -6.21 -1.97 2.80
C SER A 197 -7.42 -2.31 1.92
N ILE A 198 -7.72 -1.50 0.90
CA ILE A 198 -8.79 -1.78 -0.07
C ILE A 198 -8.46 -3.06 -0.84
N VAL A 199 -7.24 -3.17 -1.37
CA VAL A 199 -6.78 -4.37 -2.10
C VAL A 199 -6.89 -5.62 -1.22
N ARG A 200 -6.36 -5.56 0.01
CA ARG A 200 -6.41 -6.68 0.96
C ARG A 200 -7.85 -7.10 1.27
N ASP A 201 -8.69 -6.13 1.61
CA ASP A 201 -10.04 -6.39 2.06
C ASP A 201 -10.94 -6.85 0.89
N LEU A 202 -10.67 -6.43 -0.36
CA LEU A 202 -11.29 -7.00 -1.56
C LEU A 202 -10.95 -8.49 -1.75
N ARG A 203 -9.69 -8.89 -1.50
CA ARG A 203 -9.30 -10.32 -1.56
C ARG A 203 -10.00 -11.12 -0.48
N GLU A 204 -10.04 -10.60 0.73
CA GLU A 204 -10.71 -11.27 1.84
C GLU A 204 -12.22 -11.38 1.59
N PHE A 205 -12.83 -10.32 1.07
CA PHE A 205 -14.23 -10.30 0.67
C PHE A 205 -14.56 -11.35 -0.39
N ALA A 206 -13.70 -11.50 -1.41
CA ALA A 206 -13.83 -12.56 -2.42
C ALA A 206 -13.71 -13.96 -1.80
N LYS A 207 -12.72 -14.18 -0.92
CA LYS A 207 -12.51 -15.47 -0.22
C LYS A 207 -13.72 -15.86 0.64
N ARG A 208 -14.15 -14.96 1.53
CA ARG A 208 -15.28 -15.21 2.45
C ARG A 208 -16.55 -15.58 1.71
N ARG A 209 -16.83 -14.91 0.58
CA ARG A 209 -18.02 -15.19 -0.23
C ARG A 209 -17.91 -16.41 -1.12
N SER A 210 -16.71 -16.76 -1.57
CA SER A 210 -16.48 -17.99 -2.34
C SER A 210 -16.72 -19.27 -1.52
N ALA A 211 -16.64 -19.18 -0.19
CA ALA A 211 -16.91 -20.28 0.73
C ALA A 211 -18.42 -20.55 0.96
N LEU A 212 -19.31 -19.67 0.49
CA LEU A 212 -20.77 -19.83 0.63
C LEU A 212 -21.35 -20.70 -0.51
N PRO A 213 -22.28 -21.63 -0.24
CA PRO A 213 -22.86 -22.48 -1.26
C PRO A 213 -23.69 -21.70 -2.29
N LYS A 214 -23.41 -21.91 -3.59
CA LYS A 214 -24.19 -21.48 -4.77
C LYS A 214 -24.84 -20.09 -4.65
N ASP A 215 -24.04 -19.04 -4.60
CA ASP A 215 -24.59 -17.68 -4.51
C ASP A 215 -24.71 -16.96 -5.88
N LYS A 216 -25.79 -16.16 -5.98
CA LYS A 216 -26.08 -15.18 -7.05
C LYS A 216 -25.02 -14.06 -7.14
N SER A 217 -24.04 -14.06 -6.25
CA SER A 217 -22.98 -13.06 -6.11
C SER A 217 -21.68 -13.39 -6.88
N ARG A 218 -21.69 -14.34 -7.82
CA ARG A 218 -20.48 -14.72 -8.57
C ARG A 218 -19.82 -13.54 -9.28
N ASN A 219 -20.61 -12.62 -9.83
CA ASN A 219 -20.11 -11.41 -10.48
C ASN A 219 -19.42 -10.47 -9.48
N LEU A 220 -19.94 -10.41 -8.26
CA LEU A 220 -19.40 -9.57 -7.18
C LEU A 220 -18.07 -10.13 -6.64
N ILE A 221 -17.95 -11.47 -6.56
CA ILE A 221 -16.68 -12.17 -6.23
C ILE A 221 -15.64 -11.93 -7.35
N ASN A 222 -16.03 -12.09 -8.61
CA ASN A 222 -15.15 -11.89 -9.76
C ASN A 222 -14.68 -10.43 -9.84
N ALA A 223 -15.56 -9.48 -9.60
CA ALA A 223 -15.23 -8.06 -9.59
C ALA A 223 -14.27 -7.69 -8.46
N ALA A 224 -14.50 -8.20 -7.23
CA ALA A 224 -13.58 -7.99 -6.12
C ALA A 224 -12.20 -8.62 -6.39
N THR A 225 -12.16 -9.82 -6.98
CA THR A 225 -10.92 -10.50 -7.36
C THR A 225 -10.16 -9.73 -8.44
N SER A 226 -10.89 -9.22 -9.45
CA SER A 226 -10.33 -8.41 -10.52
C SER A 226 -9.80 -7.08 -9.98
N GLY A 227 -10.57 -6.39 -9.14
CA GLY A 227 -10.16 -5.16 -8.47
C GLY A 227 -8.90 -5.33 -7.63
N ALA A 228 -8.79 -6.42 -6.88
CA ALA A 228 -7.62 -6.72 -6.06
C ALA A 228 -6.36 -7.13 -6.84
N SER A 229 -6.51 -7.49 -8.11
CA SER A 229 -5.41 -7.89 -9.01
C SER A 229 -5.11 -6.84 -10.07
N ALA A 230 -5.91 -5.78 -10.15
CA ALA A 230 -5.76 -4.73 -11.14
C ALA A 230 -4.53 -3.85 -10.85
N PRO A 231 -3.95 -3.23 -11.90
CA PRO A 231 -2.93 -2.20 -11.73
C PRO A 231 -3.42 -1.08 -10.81
N SER A 232 -2.53 -0.52 -9.98
CA SER A 232 -2.89 0.49 -8.98
C SER A 232 -3.59 1.72 -9.58
N ALA A 233 -3.20 2.14 -10.78
CA ALA A 233 -3.82 3.28 -11.47
C ALA A 233 -5.28 3.01 -11.87
N GLU A 234 -5.59 1.78 -12.25
CA GLU A 234 -6.94 1.39 -12.65
C GLU A 234 -7.86 1.25 -11.44
N LEU A 235 -7.39 0.56 -10.39
CA LEU A 235 -8.13 0.47 -9.13
C LEU A 235 -8.35 1.85 -8.52
N HIS A 236 -7.32 2.72 -8.55
CA HIS A 236 -7.41 4.11 -8.11
C HIS A 236 -8.56 4.84 -8.80
N SER A 237 -8.65 4.76 -10.14
CA SER A 237 -9.72 5.41 -10.90
C SER A 237 -11.10 5.00 -10.36
N VAL A 238 -11.34 3.71 -10.18
CA VAL A 238 -12.64 3.19 -9.70
C VAL A 238 -12.89 3.61 -8.24
N VAL A 239 -11.88 3.53 -7.37
CA VAL A 239 -12.02 3.94 -5.96
C VAL A 239 -12.34 5.44 -5.84
N THR A 240 -11.76 6.30 -6.69
CA THR A 240 -12.07 7.74 -6.68
C THR A 240 -13.48 8.08 -7.13
N GLU A 241 -14.21 7.15 -7.75
CA GLU A 241 -15.63 7.31 -8.05
C GLU A 241 -16.48 7.24 -6.77
N VAL A 242 -16.10 6.39 -5.81
CA VAL A 242 -16.83 6.16 -4.54
C VAL A 242 -16.26 6.90 -3.32
N ALA A 243 -14.97 7.24 -3.34
CA ALA A 243 -14.26 7.83 -2.22
C ALA A 243 -13.40 9.03 -2.65
N VAL A 244 -13.03 9.88 -1.70
CA VAL A 244 -12.14 11.02 -1.91
C VAL A 244 -10.76 10.66 -1.39
N GLN A 245 -9.73 10.78 -2.23
CA GLN A 245 -8.34 10.60 -1.82
C GLN A 245 -7.84 11.88 -1.14
N MET A 246 -7.38 11.77 0.11
CA MET A 246 -6.77 12.85 0.89
C MET A 246 -5.67 12.28 1.76
N HIS A 247 -4.51 12.94 1.81
CA HIS A 247 -3.42 12.60 2.73
C HIS A 247 -3.01 11.12 2.74
N GLY A 248 -3.00 10.48 1.55
CA GLY A 248 -2.61 9.07 1.41
C GLY A 248 -3.70 8.04 1.75
N VAL A 249 -4.89 8.48 2.17
CA VAL A 249 -6.06 7.63 2.46
C VAL A 249 -7.25 7.97 1.57
N TYR A 250 -8.24 7.09 1.53
CA TYR A 250 -9.51 7.25 0.85
C TYR A 250 -10.61 7.33 1.89
N VAL A 251 -11.43 8.38 1.81
CA VAL A 251 -12.57 8.60 2.70
C VAL A 251 -13.85 8.49 1.89
N MET A 252 -14.81 7.69 2.36
CA MET A 252 -16.09 7.52 1.66
C MET A 252 -16.79 8.87 1.45
N LYS A 253 -17.25 9.11 0.22
CA LYS A 253 -18.00 10.32 -0.13
C LYS A 253 -19.29 10.40 0.68
N SER A 254 -19.67 11.62 1.07
CA SER A 254 -21.01 11.86 1.59
C SER A 254 -22.02 11.89 0.44
N SER A 255 -23.19 11.29 0.64
CA SER A 255 -24.35 11.46 -0.24
C SER A 255 -24.87 12.90 -0.24
N GLU A 256 -24.68 13.63 0.86
CA GLU A 256 -25.23 14.96 1.08
C GLU A 256 -24.15 16.05 1.00
N LYS A 257 -24.28 16.96 0.02
CA LYS A 257 -23.34 18.09 -0.18
C LYS A 257 -23.32 19.07 1.00
N LYS A 258 -24.45 19.25 1.69
CA LYS A 258 -24.59 20.13 2.86
C LYS A 258 -24.60 19.33 4.17
N SER A 259 -23.72 18.35 4.30
CA SER A 259 -23.52 17.59 5.54
C SER A 259 -22.30 18.11 6.31
N LEU A 260 -22.30 17.92 7.63
CA LEU A 260 -21.13 18.17 8.46
C LEU A 260 -19.92 17.37 7.99
N ARG A 261 -20.14 16.12 7.58
CA ARG A 261 -19.11 15.27 6.97
C ARG A 261 -18.43 15.96 5.79
N ASN A 262 -19.19 16.54 4.86
CA ASN A 262 -18.59 17.23 3.71
C ASN A 262 -17.76 18.45 4.13
N VAL A 263 -18.13 19.14 5.21
CA VAL A 263 -17.32 20.23 5.79
C VAL A 263 -15.95 19.71 6.26
N PHE A 264 -15.90 18.55 6.94
CA PHE A 264 -14.63 17.92 7.32
C PHE A 264 -13.77 17.60 6.09
N LEU A 265 -14.35 16.97 5.05
CA LEU A 265 -13.60 16.58 3.84
C LEU A 265 -13.02 17.81 3.12
N VAL A 266 -13.78 18.90 3.04
CA VAL A 266 -13.31 20.16 2.45
C VAL A 266 -12.19 20.77 3.31
N LEU A 267 -12.35 20.81 4.63
CA LEU A 267 -11.31 21.35 5.51
C LEU A 267 -10.01 20.55 5.47
N PHE A 268 -10.08 19.21 5.47
CA PHE A 268 -8.86 18.40 5.33
C PHE A 268 -8.17 18.64 3.99
N ARG A 269 -8.93 18.91 2.92
CA ARG A 269 -8.35 19.26 1.62
C ARG A 269 -7.69 20.63 1.64
N ASP A 270 -8.35 21.63 2.22
CA ASP A 270 -7.95 23.03 2.08
C ASP A 270 -6.94 23.48 3.15
N LYS A 271 -7.08 23.01 4.39
CA LYS A 271 -6.22 23.40 5.53
C LYS A 271 -5.06 22.45 5.79
N GLY A 272 -5.18 21.18 5.41
CA GLY A 272 -4.13 20.17 5.60
C GLY A 272 -4.56 18.98 6.46
N PRO A 273 -3.59 18.16 6.92
CA PRO A 273 -3.86 16.87 7.55
C PRO A 273 -4.34 16.96 9.01
N GLU A 274 -4.20 18.12 9.64
CA GLU A 274 -4.54 18.37 11.04
C GLU A 274 -5.57 19.51 11.13
N LEU A 275 -6.66 19.28 11.88
CA LEU A 275 -7.73 20.26 12.07
C LEU A 275 -8.01 20.49 13.55
N ARG A 276 -8.46 21.70 13.91
CA ARG A 276 -8.98 22.00 15.25
C ARG A 276 -10.51 21.96 15.28
N LYS A 277 -11.09 21.54 16.41
CA LYS A 277 -12.55 21.55 16.63
C LYS A 277 -13.18 22.92 16.36
N GLU A 278 -12.53 23.99 16.81
CA GLU A 278 -12.99 25.37 16.65
C GLU A 278 -13.13 25.78 15.17
N ASP A 279 -12.12 25.44 14.36
CA ASP A 279 -12.11 25.69 12.92
C ASP A 279 -13.25 24.98 12.20
N ILE A 280 -13.52 23.74 12.61
CA ILE A 280 -14.58 22.90 12.05
C ILE A 280 -15.94 23.50 12.38
N LEU A 281 -16.20 23.83 13.65
CA LEU A 281 -17.49 24.39 14.07
C LEU A 281 -17.75 25.77 13.45
N GLN A 282 -16.70 26.59 13.29
CA GLN A 282 -16.80 27.88 12.63
C GLN A 282 -17.19 27.72 11.15
N GLN A 283 -16.50 26.83 10.43
CA GLN A 283 -16.80 26.57 9.02
C GLN A 283 -18.17 25.92 8.83
N ALA A 284 -18.54 24.98 9.71
CA ALA A 284 -19.84 24.34 9.67
C ALA A 284 -20.98 25.33 9.88
N SER A 285 -20.82 26.29 10.80
CA SER A 285 -21.83 27.35 11.04
C SER A 285 -22.03 28.21 9.79
N ARG A 286 -20.96 28.51 9.05
CA ARG A 286 -21.03 29.26 7.78
C ARG A 286 -21.70 28.46 6.66
N VAL A 287 -21.31 27.20 6.48
CA VAL A 287 -21.75 26.37 5.33
C VAL A 287 -23.15 25.79 5.54
N LEU A 288 -23.46 25.35 6.76
CA LEU A 288 -24.73 24.69 7.08
C LEU A 288 -25.83 25.68 7.48
N SER A 289 -25.47 26.93 7.82
CA SER A 289 -26.42 27.96 8.30
C SER A 289 -27.28 27.50 9.48
N ARG A 290 -26.78 26.56 10.29
CA ARG A 290 -27.41 26.04 11.51
C ARG A 290 -26.35 25.68 12.54
N LYS A 291 -26.76 25.59 13.80
CA LYS A 291 -25.89 25.08 14.86
C LYS A 291 -25.70 23.58 14.71
N VAL A 292 -24.45 23.12 14.75
CA VAL A 292 -24.09 21.70 14.80
C VAL A 292 -24.29 21.20 16.23
N THR A 293 -24.92 20.04 16.37
CA THR A 293 -25.08 19.41 17.69
C THR A 293 -23.81 18.65 18.06
N GLU A 294 -23.50 18.55 19.36
CA GLU A 294 -22.32 17.79 19.81
C GLU A 294 -22.41 16.32 19.38
N LYS A 295 -23.62 15.73 19.41
CA LYS A 295 -23.86 14.37 18.93
C LYS A 295 -23.50 14.18 17.46
N GLU A 296 -23.92 15.11 16.60
CA GLU A 296 -23.60 15.07 15.17
C GLU A 296 -22.10 15.21 14.93
N TYR A 297 -21.44 16.09 15.70
CA TYR A 297 -19.99 16.26 15.64
C TYR A 297 -19.25 14.98 16.05
N SER A 298 -19.56 14.43 17.23
CA SER A 298 -18.95 13.21 17.74
C SER A 298 -19.15 12.04 16.77
N GLN A 299 -20.33 11.90 16.18
CA GLN A 299 -20.58 10.87 15.18
C GLN A 299 -19.62 10.98 13.99
N VAL A 300 -19.43 12.17 13.42
CA VAL A 300 -18.51 12.35 12.28
C VAL A 300 -17.06 12.10 12.70
N VAL A 301 -16.66 12.56 13.89
CA VAL A 301 -15.31 12.31 14.42
C VAL A 301 -15.07 10.81 14.59
N ASP A 302 -15.97 10.09 15.25
CA ASP A 302 -15.88 8.64 15.46
C ASP A 302 -15.85 7.86 14.14
N GLU A 303 -16.47 8.39 13.09
CA GLU A 303 -16.54 7.77 11.78
C GLU A 303 -15.23 7.92 10.97
N ILE A 304 -14.56 9.08 11.03
CA ILE A 304 -13.45 9.41 10.11
C ILE A 304 -12.18 9.98 10.73
N CYS A 305 -12.17 10.32 12.02
CA CYS A 305 -11.04 10.98 12.66
C CYS A 305 -10.53 10.28 13.92
N ASP A 306 -9.25 10.50 14.22
CA ASP A 306 -8.65 10.25 15.53
C ASP A 306 -8.21 11.60 16.13
N GLU A 307 -8.28 11.72 17.45
CA GLU A 307 -7.80 12.89 18.19
C GLU A 307 -6.36 12.63 18.67
N THR A 308 -5.48 13.59 18.39
CA THR A 308 -4.07 13.56 18.81
C THR A 308 -3.92 14.07 20.25
N GLU A 309 -2.79 13.76 20.90
CA GLU A 309 -2.49 14.24 22.27
C GLU A 309 -2.49 15.77 22.40
N ASN A 310 -2.24 16.48 21.28
CA ASN A 310 -2.21 17.93 21.21
C ASN A 310 -3.59 18.55 20.90
N GLY A 311 -4.66 17.75 20.87
CA GLY A 311 -6.05 18.20 20.62
C GLY A 311 -6.37 18.50 19.15
N PHE A 312 -5.52 18.07 18.20
CA PHE A 312 -5.82 18.11 16.77
C PHE A 312 -6.56 16.85 16.33
N LEU A 313 -7.46 17.01 15.36
CA LEU A 313 -8.09 15.91 14.64
C LEU A 313 -7.32 15.59 13.36
N VAL A 314 -7.04 14.30 13.18
CA VAL A 314 -6.45 13.73 11.96
C VAL A 314 -7.39 12.69 11.38
N LEU A 315 -7.29 12.42 10.07
CA LEU A 315 -8.04 11.31 9.47
C LEU A 315 -7.57 9.98 10.06
N LYS A 316 -8.51 9.06 10.32
CA LYS A 316 -8.19 7.74 10.85
C LYS A 316 -7.12 7.06 10.01
N SER A 317 -5.98 6.78 10.64
CA SER A 317 -4.90 6.08 9.97
C SER A 317 -5.22 4.59 9.95
N VAL A 318 -5.18 4.01 8.75
CA VAL A 318 -5.53 2.61 8.54
C VAL A 318 -4.26 1.81 8.72
N PHE A 319 -4.07 1.31 9.93
CA PHE A 319 -2.84 0.72 10.48
C PHE A 319 -1.78 1.77 10.84
N PHE A 320 -1.37 1.77 12.10
CA PHE A 320 -0.07 2.27 12.52
C PHE A 320 1.00 1.50 11.75
N GLU A 321 1.54 2.09 10.67
CA GLU A 321 2.68 1.49 9.99
C GLU A 321 3.90 1.40 10.92
N ILE A 322 3.93 2.23 11.96
CA ILE A 322 4.89 2.21 13.05
C ILE A 322 4.10 2.29 14.36
N LEU A 323 4.17 1.24 15.18
CA LEU A 323 3.71 1.24 16.55
C LEU A 323 4.88 1.66 17.44
N ILE A 324 4.67 2.71 18.23
CA ILE A 324 5.64 3.14 19.25
C ILE A 324 5.49 2.20 20.44
N ALA A 325 6.57 1.50 20.82
CA ALA A 325 6.51 0.52 21.90
C ALA A 325 6.22 1.15 23.28
N GLN A 326 6.36 2.47 23.43
CA GLN A 326 5.93 3.21 24.61
C GLN A 326 4.43 3.06 24.90
N GLU A 327 3.57 2.90 23.88
CA GLU A 327 2.12 2.66 24.08
C GLU A 327 1.79 1.25 24.60
N ILE A 328 2.79 0.36 24.65
CA ILE A 328 2.64 -1.02 25.12
C ILE A 328 3.13 -1.16 26.57
N SER A 329 3.85 -0.16 27.11
CA SER A 329 4.67 -0.36 28.31
C SER A 329 4.55 0.66 29.44
N THR A 330 3.44 1.38 29.54
CA THR A 330 3.05 2.09 30.78
C THR A 330 1.71 1.65 31.24
#